data_AF-A0A663NCE7-F1
#
_entry.id   AF-A0A663NCE7-F1
#
_cell.length_a   1.000
_cell.length_b   1.000
_cell.length_c   1.000
_cell.angle_alpha   90.00
_cell.angle_beta   90.00
_cell.angle_gamma   90.00
#
_symmetry.space_group_name_H-M   'P 1'
#
loop_
_entity.id
_entity.type
_entity.pdbx_description
1 polymer ?
#
loop_
_entity_poly.entity_id
_entity_poly.type
_entity_poly.pdbx_seq_one_letter_code
_entity_poly.pdbx_strand_id
1 'polypeptide(L)'
;MSEETGRSSSKRGYIERIGGFLVFDFVKLELTAKLLGGDSTDLTSTVGYDSIIQHLNDSRKNCKEFEDFLKERAIIEEKYGKELINLSKKKPCGQTEGSLDLSQSVPLPFLSYTVHPGALMVSDVLTLDLLSPQIELIMEAIHKNRNLQYKKTMEAKRLYEQRCRDKDEAEQAVHRNANLVTQKQFLFNEYRSYQQNVTTLEKIREEWQKEHIKACEFFETQECERINYFRNALWLHVNQLSQDCVQNDEKYEEIRKSLEMCSIEKDIDFFVSLRKTGSLAPAPVVYENYYNTQRNATPVRRTLTYTIAIADDALPQNSHNLLLSVYGRLVLGVLEENISHAM
;
A
#
# COMPACT_ATOMS: atom_id res chain seq x y z
N MET A 1 44.49 2.71 1.32
CA MET A 1 43.76 1.61 0.64
C MET A 1 43.29 0.65 1.71
N SER A 2 42.03 0.23 1.65
CA SER A 2 41.36 -0.75 2.53
C SER A 2 40.60 -0.19 3.73
N GLU A 3 39.57 0.65 3.52
CA GLU A 3 38.48 0.78 4.51
C GLU A 3 37.12 1.28 3.96
N GLU A 4 36.98 1.62 2.67
CA GLU A 4 35.72 2.16 2.12
C GLU A 4 34.77 1.13 1.49
N THR A 5 35.12 -0.15 1.41
CA THR A 5 34.28 -1.18 0.78
C THR A 5 33.21 -1.78 1.70
N GLY A 6 33.17 -1.40 2.99
CA GLY A 6 32.28 -2.00 3.99
C GLY A 6 30.88 -1.37 4.12
N ARG A 7 30.66 -0.12 3.67
CA ARG A 7 29.41 0.61 3.98
C ARG A 7 28.30 0.48 2.96
N SER A 8 28.59 0.24 1.67
CA SER A 8 27.54 0.03 0.66
C SER A 8 26.90 -1.37 0.74
N SER A 9 27.61 -2.34 1.33
CA SER A 9 27.11 -3.70 1.55
C SER A 9 26.01 -3.73 2.62
N SER A 10 26.03 -2.82 3.60
CA SER A 10 25.00 -2.74 4.63
C SER A 10 23.65 -2.18 4.13
N LYS A 11 23.63 -1.34 3.08
CA LYS A 11 22.38 -0.83 2.49
C LYS A 11 21.66 -1.89 1.63
N ARG A 12 22.42 -2.74 0.92
CA ARG A 12 21.83 -3.89 0.17
C ARG A 12 21.30 -4.99 1.09
N GLY A 13 21.96 -5.25 2.21
CA GLY A 13 21.56 -6.32 3.15
C GLY A 13 20.24 -6.10 3.90
N TYR A 14 19.68 -4.89 3.91
CA TYR A 14 18.40 -4.58 4.56
C TYR A 14 17.17 -4.92 3.70
N ILE A 15 17.32 -4.90 2.37
CA ILE A 15 16.21 -5.17 1.44
C ILE A 15 16.03 -6.69 1.24
N GLU A 16 17.11 -7.48 1.36
CA GLU A 16 17.06 -8.94 1.17
C GLU A 16 16.52 -9.71 2.38
N ARG A 17 16.34 -9.07 3.55
CA ARG A 17 15.96 -9.75 4.80
C ARG A 17 14.46 -9.81 5.09
N ILE A 18 13.61 -9.42 4.14
CA ILE A 18 12.15 -9.41 4.33
C ILE A 18 11.43 -10.46 3.47
N GLY A 19 12.09 -11.60 3.29
CA GLY A 19 11.51 -12.79 2.66
C GLY A 19 11.20 -13.84 3.71
N GLY A 20 10.03 -13.78 4.34
CA GLY A 20 9.58 -14.87 5.20
C GLY A 20 8.44 -14.51 6.14
N PHE A 21 7.21 -14.54 5.64
CA PHE A 21 6.04 -14.73 6.50
C PHE A 21 5.03 -15.67 5.81
N LEU A 22 5.32 -16.96 5.92
CA LEU A 22 4.36 -18.05 5.74
C LEU A 22 3.81 -18.43 7.12
N VAL A 23 2.67 -17.87 7.52
CA VAL A 23 1.78 -18.49 8.51
C VAL A 23 0.34 -18.07 8.16
N PHE A 24 -0.36 -18.84 7.34
CA PHE A 24 -1.82 -18.67 7.13
C PHE A 24 -2.60 -19.97 7.21
N ASP A 25 -1.98 -21.08 7.61
CA ASP A 25 -2.66 -22.39 7.67
C ASP A 25 -3.58 -22.57 8.89
N PHE A 26 -3.65 -21.61 9.82
CA PHE A 26 -4.41 -21.77 11.07
C PHE A 26 -5.78 -21.06 11.11
N VAL A 27 -6.12 -20.21 10.14
CA VAL A 27 -7.38 -19.42 10.18
C VAL A 27 -8.56 -20.14 9.50
N LYS A 28 -8.28 -21.16 8.68
CA LYS A 28 -9.19 -21.77 7.69
C LYS A 28 -10.42 -22.53 8.22
N LEU A 29 -10.61 -22.60 9.55
CA LEU A 29 -11.69 -23.41 10.15
C LEU A 29 -12.64 -22.61 11.05
N GLU A 30 -12.29 -21.40 11.47
CA GLU A 30 -13.02 -20.72 12.55
C GLU A 30 -14.18 -19.84 12.04
N LEU A 31 -14.11 -19.37 10.78
CA LEU A 31 -15.14 -18.52 10.19
C LEU A 31 -16.39 -19.33 9.81
N THR A 32 -16.18 -20.47 9.14
CA THR A 32 -17.25 -21.41 8.76
C THR A 32 -18.02 -21.90 9.99
N ALA A 33 -17.34 -22.17 11.11
CA ALA A 33 -17.97 -22.59 12.37
C ALA A 33 -18.79 -21.48 13.06
N LYS A 34 -18.34 -20.22 13.01
CA LYS A 34 -19.00 -19.08 13.67
C LYS A 34 -20.23 -18.55 12.91
N LEU A 35 -20.26 -18.69 11.59
CA LEU A 35 -21.38 -18.20 10.75
C LEU A 35 -22.49 -19.23 10.54
N LEU A 36 -22.17 -20.52 10.63
CA LEU A 36 -23.18 -21.60 10.75
C LEU A 36 -23.94 -21.55 12.08
N GLY A 37 -23.33 -20.97 13.11
CA GLY A 37 -23.83 -20.91 14.48
C GLY A 37 -24.34 -19.53 14.91
N GLY A 38 -24.80 -18.68 13.98
CA GLY A 38 -25.44 -17.42 14.36
C GLY A 38 -26.58 -17.69 15.35
N ASP A 39 -26.71 -16.87 16.40
CA ASP A 39 -27.64 -16.97 17.55
C ASP A 39 -29.15 -17.16 17.21
N SER A 40 -29.50 -17.26 15.93
CA SER A 40 -30.84 -17.56 15.46
C SER A 40 -31.01 -19.06 15.21
N THR A 41 -31.77 -19.72 16.08
CA THR A 41 -32.25 -21.09 15.86
C THR A 41 -33.36 -21.18 14.79
N ASP A 42 -33.68 -20.08 14.10
CA ASP A 42 -34.70 -20.04 13.06
C ASP A 42 -34.18 -20.67 11.76
N LEU A 43 -34.79 -21.79 11.39
CA LEU A 43 -34.51 -22.53 10.16
C LEU A 43 -34.61 -21.66 8.89
N THR A 44 -35.40 -20.59 8.91
CA THR A 44 -35.61 -19.73 7.75
C THR A 44 -34.70 -18.50 7.69
N SER A 45 -33.86 -18.30 8.71
CA SER A 45 -32.91 -17.20 8.77
C SER A 45 -31.90 -17.24 7.62
N THR A 46 -31.54 -16.06 7.10
CA THR A 46 -30.47 -15.82 6.13
C THR A 46 -29.42 -14.84 6.62
N VAL A 47 -29.56 -14.32 7.85
CA VAL A 47 -28.73 -13.22 8.40
C VAL A 47 -27.22 -13.51 8.28
N GLY A 48 -26.80 -14.74 8.59
CA GLY A 48 -25.40 -15.14 8.47
C GLY A 48 -24.89 -15.11 7.02
N TYR A 49 -25.69 -15.63 6.08
CA TYR A 49 -25.38 -15.56 4.65
C TYR A 49 -25.31 -14.11 4.15
N ASP A 50 -26.32 -13.31 4.50
CA ASP A 50 -26.41 -11.91 4.07
C ASP A 50 -25.22 -11.08 4.58
N SER A 51 -24.77 -11.36 5.81
CA SER A 51 -23.57 -10.74 6.41
C SER A 51 -22.29 -11.08 5.64
N ILE A 52 -22.14 -12.34 5.18
CA ILE A 52 -20.99 -12.76 4.37
C ILE A 52 -20.99 -12.03 3.02
N ILE A 53 -22.14 -12.02 2.34
CA ILE A 53 -22.27 -11.37 1.03
C ILE A 53 -22.01 -9.86 1.15
N GLN A 54 -22.51 -9.22 2.21
CA GLN A 54 -22.21 -7.81 2.47
C GLN A 54 -20.72 -7.59 2.66
N HIS A 55 -20.05 -8.40 3.49
CA HIS A 55 -18.60 -8.30 3.71
C HIS A 55 -17.80 -8.43 2.41
N LEU A 56 -18.12 -9.41 1.55
CA LEU A 56 -17.43 -9.60 0.27
C LEU A 56 -17.63 -8.41 -0.68
N ASN A 57 -18.84 -7.83 -0.71
CA ASN A 57 -19.13 -6.64 -1.51
C ASN A 57 -18.36 -5.40 -1.00
N ASP A 58 -18.33 -5.20 0.32
CA ASP A 58 -17.57 -4.12 0.96
C ASP A 58 -16.06 -4.28 0.70
N SER A 59 -15.54 -5.50 0.83
CA SER A 59 -14.15 -5.85 0.51
C SER A 59 -13.79 -5.54 -0.94
N ARG A 60 -14.67 -5.85 -1.90
CA ARG A 60 -14.49 -5.50 -3.32
C ARG A 60 -14.48 -3.99 -3.53
N LYS A 61 -15.42 -3.27 -2.90
CA LYS A 61 -15.49 -1.81 -2.98
C LYS A 61 -14.23 -1.16 -2.44
N ASN A 62 -13.71 -1.62 -1.30
CA ASN A 62 -12.46 -1.12 -0.71
C ASN A 62 -11.27 -1.33 -1.65
N CYS A 63 -11.16 -2.49 -2.30
CA CYS A 63 -10.11 -2.72 -3.31
C CYS A 63 -10.23 -1.73 -4.48
N LYS A 64 -11.46 -1.42 -4.92
CA LYS A 64 -11.69 -0.49 -6.03
C LYS A 64 -11.31 0.95 -5.67
N GLU A 65 -11.73 1.40 -4.49
CA GLU A 65 -11.38 2.72 -3.98
C GLU A 65 -9.86 2.87 -3.81
N PHE A 66 -9.18 1.81 -3.36
CA PHE A 66 -7.72 1.81 -3.23
C PHE A 66 -7.01 1.82 -4.59
N GLU A 67 -7.51 1.09 -5.58
CA GLU A 67 -7.01 1.14 -6.96
C GLU A 67 -7.10 2.58 -7.51
N ASP A 68 -8.26 3.22 -7.33
CA ASP A 68 -8.49 4.59 -7.82
C ASP A 68 -7.58 5.60 -7.09
N PHE A 69 -7.36 5.43 -5.78
CA PHE A 69 -6.38 6.20 -5.01
C PHE A 69 -4.96 6.07 -5.59
N LEU A 70 -4.51 4.84 -5.89
CA LEU A 70 -3.17 4.63 -6.47
C LEU A 70 -3.05 5.22 -7.88
N LYS A 71 -4.12 5.22 -8.68
CA LYS A 71 -4.14 5.89 -9.99
C LYS A 71 -4.01 7.40 -9.85
N GLU A 72 -4.75 8.02 -8.94
CA GLU A 72 -4.64 9.46 -8.68
C GLU A 72 -3.24 9.82 -8.19
N ARG A 73 -2.67 9.02 -7.29
CA ARG A 73 -1.28 9.18 -6.84
C ARG A 73 -0.30 9.12 -8.01
N ALA A 74 -0.42 8.14 -8.89
CA ALA A 74 0.45 7.99 -10.06
C ALA A 74 0.37 9.22 -11.00
N ILE A 75 -0.82 9.79 -11.22
CA ILE A 75 -1.00 11.01 -12.02
C ILE A 75 -0.26 12.20 -11.38
N ILE A 76 -0.35 12.34 -10.06
CA ILE A 76 0.35 13.41 -9.31
C ILE A 76 1.86 13.24 -9.44
N GLU A 77 2.37 12.03 -9.22
CA GLU A 77 3.79 11.73 -9.32
C GLU A 77 4.34 11.95 -10.74
N GLU A 78 3.59 11.55 -11.77
CA GLU A 78 3.97 11.80 -13.16
C GLU A 78 4.06 13.30 -13.46
N LYS A 79 3.09 14.09 -12.99
CA LYS A 79 3.11 15.55 -13.14
C LYS A 79 4.31 16.17 -12.42
N TYR A 80 4.54 15.78 -11.17
CA TYR A 80 5.68 16.26 -10.37
C TYR A 80 7.02 15.96 -11.05
N GLY A 81 7.22 14.72 -11.51
CA GLY A 81 8.41 14.32 -12.25
C GLY A 81 8.59 15.16 -13.52
N LYS A 82 7.54 15.31 -14.34
CA LYS A 82 7.59 16.12 -15.59
C LYS A 82 8.01 17.56 -15.32
N GLU A 83 7.49 18.18 -14.27
CA GLU A 83 7.85 19.55 -13.88
C GLU A 83 9.31 19.65 -13.41
N LEU A 84 9.81 18.67 -12.65
CA LEU A 84 11.23 18.60 -12.28
C LEU A 84 12.16 18.44 -13.50
N ILE A 85 11.82 17.58 -14.45
CA ILE A 85 12.60 17.44 -15.70
C ILE A 85 12.59 18.75 -16.51
N ASN A 86 11.46 19.44 -16.56
CA ASN A 86 11.40 20.72 -17.25
C ASN A 86 12.22 21.79 -16.53
N LEU A 87 12.32 21.72 -15.21
CA LEU A 87 13.16 22.60 -14.41
C LEU A 87 14.65 22.30 -14.61
N SER A 88 15.07 21.02 -14.65
CA SER A 88 16.49 20.65 -14.83
C SER A 88 17.08 21.15 -16.15
N LYS A 89 16.24 21.27 -17.20
CA LYS A 89 16.64 21.82 -18.50
C LYS A 89 16.90 23.33 -18.45
N LYS A 90 16.42 24.05 -17.43
CA LYS A 90 16.68 25.48 -17.25
C LYS A 90 18.02 25.62 -16.54
N LYS A 91 19.02 26.25 -17.20
CA LYS A 91 20.29 26.58 -16.53
C LYS A 91 20.05 27.62 -15.44
N PRO A 92 20.27 27.31 -14.16
CA PRO A 92 20.05 28.27 -13.07
C PRO A 92 21.06 29.42 -13.08
N CYS A 93 22.28 29.18 -13.59
CA CYS A 93 23.32 30.19 -13.77
C CYS A 93 23.89 30.12 -15.19
N GLY A 94 23.62 31.12 -16.02
CA GLY A 94 24.05 31.17 -17.42
C GLY A 94 25.42 31.80 -17.68
N GLN A 95 26.14 32.22 -16.63
CA GLN A 95 27.37 33.03 -16.75
C GLN A 95 28.51 32.64 -15.78
N THR A 96 28.50 31.43 -15.22
CA THR A 96 29.59 30.96 -14.35
C THR A 96 30.76 30.46 -15.19
N GLU A 97 31.75 31.32 -15.44
CA GLU A 97 33.09 30.90 -15.89
C GLU A 97 33.93 30.56 -14.64
N GLY A 98 34.08 29.27 -14.31
CA GLY A 98 34.82 28.77 -13.13
C GLY A 98 34.58 27.27 -12.86
N SER A 99 35.25 26.67 -11.87
CA SER A 99 35.09 25.26 -11.47
C SER A 99 33.75 24.98 -10.80
N LEU A 100 33.04 26.01 -10.36
CA LEU A 100 31.61 25.96 -10.03
C LEU A 100 30.74 26.05 -11.29
N ASP A 101 30.94 25.15 -12.26
CA ASP A 101 29.92 24.91 -13.27
C ASP A 101 28.79 24.08 -12.64
N LEU A 102 28.01 24.74 -11.77
CA LEU A 102 26.80 24.22 -11.15
C LEU A 102 25.76 23.78 -12.20
N SER A 103 25.93 24.15 -13.47
CA SER A 103 25.04 23.73 -14.56
C SER A 103 25.19 22.24 -14.91
N GLN A 104 26.28 21.58 -14.51
CA GLN A 104 26.47 20.13 -14.67
C GLN A 104 26.16 19.32 -13.40
N SER A 105 26.11 19.96 -12.23
CA SER A 105 26.07 19.28 -10.93
C SER A 105 24.69 19.25 -10.26
N VAL A 106 23.60 19.60 -10.96
CA VAL A 106 22.24 19.43 -10.43
C VAL A 106 21.48 18.39 -11.25
N PRO A 107 21.83 17.09 -11.17
CA PRO A 107 20.86 16.06 -11.47
C PRO A 107 19.75 16.16 -10.42
N LEU A 108 18.63 16.78 -10.79
CA LEU A 108 17.42 16.71 -9.97
C LEU A 108 17.07 15.21 -9.81
N PRO A 109 16.74 14.75 -8.59
CA PRO A 109 16.43 13.35 -8.37
C PRO A 109 15.34 12.90 -9.34
N PHE A 110 15.65 11.89 -10.13
CA PHE A 110 14.69 11.28 -11.04
C PHE A 110 13.70 10.50 -10.20
N LEU A 111 12.58 11.11 -9.83
CA LEU A 111 11.44 10.32 -9.38
C LEU A 111 11.01 9.45 -10.56
N SER A 112 11.12 8.14 -10.35
CA SER A 112 10.84 7.12 -11.34
C SER A 112 9.40 7.28 -11.84
N TYR A 113 9.24 7.46 -13.16
CA TYR A 113 7.93 7.53 -13.84
C TYR A 113 7.23 6.17 -13.95
N THR A 114 7.62 5.17 -13.15
CA THR A 114 7.07 3.83 -13.33
C THR A 114 5.72 3.74 -12.67
N VAL A 115 4.72 3.33 -13.46
CA VAL A 115 3.48 2.75 -12.95
C VAL A 115 3.88 1.71 -11.91
N HIS A 116 3.54 1.98 -10.65
CA HIS A 116 4.00 1.17 -9.53
C HIS A 116 3.50 -0.26 -9.70
N PRO A 117 4.38 -1.27 -9.65
CA PRO A 117 3.98 -2.67 -9.75
C PRO A 117 2.87 -3.04 -8.76
N GLY A 118 2.89 -2.47 -7.54
CA GLY A 118 1.82 -2.66 -6.57
C GLY A 118 0.44 -2.15 -7.03
N ALA A 119 0.37 -1.07 -7.81
CA ALA A 119 -0.89 -0.55 -8.36
C ALA A 119 -1.47 -1.44 -9.46
N LEU A 120 -0.60 -2.02 -10.31
CA LEU A 120 -1.00 -3.01 -11.31
C LEU A 120 -1.55 -4.27 -10.64
N MET A 121 -0.92 -4.69 -9.55
CA MET A 121 -1.40 -5.84 -8.80
C MET A 121 -2.79 -5.57 -8.21
N VAL A 122 -3.03 -4.41 -7.58
CA VAL A 122 -4.39 -4.09 -7.06
C VAL A 122 -5.46 -4.15 -8.16
N SER A 123 -5.14 -3.75 -9.39
CA SER A 123 -6.04 -3.90 -10.54
C SER A 123 -6.38 -5.37 -10.83
N ASP A 124 -5.41 -6.28 -10.73
CA ASP A 124 -5.65 -7.71 -10.97
C ASP A 124 -6.55 -8.33 -9.88
N VAL A 125 -6.54 -7.83 -8.62
CA VAL A 125 -7.50 -8.27 -7.57
C VAL A 125 -8.93 -8.06 -8.02
N LEU A 126 -9.20 -6.96 -8.72
CA LEU A 126 -10.54 -6.62 -9.18
C LEU A 126 -10.98 -7.49 -10.35
N THR A 127 -10.02 -8.10 -11.06
CA THR A 127 -10.30 -9.11 -12.10
C THR A 127 -10.47 -10.51 -11.54
N LEU A 128 -10.00 -10.77 -10.32
CA LEU A 128 -10.38 -11.96 -9.56
C LEU A 128 -11.87 -11.82 -9.24
N ASP A 129 -12.70 -12.65 -9.87
CA ASP A 129 -14.15 -12.60 -9.74
C ASP A 129 -14.56 -13.06 -8.33
N LEU A 130 -14.46 -12.18 -7.33
CA LEU A 130 -14.57 -12.49 -5.89
C LEU A 130 -15.94 -13.09 -5.50
N LEU A 131 -16.96 -12.92 -6.34
CA LEU A 131 -18.29 -13.50 -6.16
C LEU A 131 -18.62 -14.29 -7.42
N SER A 132 -18.75 -15.61 -7.29
CA SER A 132 -19.28 -16.45 -8.36
C SER A 132 -20.79 -16.23 -8.45
N PRO A 133 -21.33 -15.63 -9.53
CA PRO A 133 -22.77 -15.42 -9.68
C PRO A 133 -23.57 -16.73 -9.60
N GLN A 134 -22.90 -17.85 -9.89
CA GLN A 134 -23.47 -19.18 -9.80
C GLN A 134 -23.81 -19.59 -8.36
N ILE A 135 -22.96 -19.26 -7.39
CA ILE A 135 -23.17 -19.64 -5.98
C ILE A 135 -24.33 -18.83 -5.39
N GLU A 136 -24.41 -17.53 -5.69
CA GLU A 136 -25.53 -16.69 -5.26
C GLU A 136 -26.87 -17.21 -5.78
N LEU A 137 -26.94 -17.60 -7.07
CA LEU A 137 -28.15 -18.16 -7.67
C LEU A 137 -28.57 -19.49 -7.01
N ILE A 138 -27.61 -20.37 -6.70
CA ILE A 138 -27.86 -21.63 -6.01
C ILE A 138 -28.41 -21.36 -4.61
N MET A 139 -27.75 -20.49 -3.84
CA MET A 139 -28.15 -20.18 -2.47
C MET A 139 -29.52 -19.50 -2.40
N GLU A 140 -29.82 -18.59 -3.32
CA GLU A 140 -31.13 -17.95 -3.45
C GLU A 140 -32.24 -18.98 -3.75
N ALA A 141 -31.99 -19.92 -4.65
CA ALA A 141 -32.95 -20.98 -4.98
C ALA A 141 -33.19 -21.92 -3.79
N ILE A 142 -32.13 -22.30 -3.07
CA ILE A 142 -32.21 -23.18 -1.90
C ILE A 142 -32.95 -22.47 -0.75
N HIS A 143 -32.64 -21.20 -0.46
CA HIS A 143 -33.36 -20.42 0.56
C HIS A 143 -34.85 -20.31 0.24
N LYS A 144 -35.22 -20.04 -1.02
CA LYS A 144 -36.62 -20.01 -1.47
C LYS A 144 -37.32 -21.36 -1.28
N ASN A 145 -36.68 -22.46 -1.70
CA ASN A 145 -37.24 -23.81 -1.56
C ASN A 145 -37.44 -24.18 -0.08
N ARG A 146 -36.41 -23.98 0.76
CA ARG A 146 -36.46 -24.18 2.21
C ARG A 146 -37.59 -23.40 2.87
N ASN A 147 -37.69 -22.10 2.58
CA ASN A 147 -38.70 -21.22 3.18
C ASN A 147 -40.13 -21.59 2.74
N LEU A 148 -40.31 -21.96 1.46
CA LEU A 148 -41.61 -22.43 0.95
C LEU A 148 -42.05 -23.72 1.66
N GLN A 149 -41.13 -24.67 1.84
CA GLN A 149 -41.43 -25.97 2.43
C GLN A 149 -41.61 -25.90 3.94
N TYR A 150 -40.89 -24.99 4.61
CA TYR A 150 -41.15 -24.66 6.01
C TYR A 150 -42.58 -24.14 6.21
N LYS A 151 -43.02 -23.16 5.41
CA LYS A 151 -44.39 -22.63 5.46
C LYS A 151 -45.45 -23.72 5.24
N LYS A 152 -45.26 -24.59 4.25
CA LYS A 152 -46.15 -25.73 3.99
C LYS A 152 -46.22 -26.69 5.18
N THR A 153 -45.08 -27.00 5.79
CA THR A 153 -45.00 -27.90 6.94
C THR A 153 -45.68 -27.33 8.17
N MET A 154 -45.51 -26.02 8.43
CA MET A 154 -46.16 -25.34 9.54
C MET A 154 -47.67 -25.24 9.37
N GLU A 155 -48.17 -25.07 8.15
CA GLU A 155 -49.60 -25.11 7.88
C GLU A 155 -50.18 -26.52 8.06
N ALA A 156 -49.49 -27.56 7.57
CA ALA A 156 -49.89 -28.95 7.80
C ALA A 156 -49.92 -29.31 9.30
N LYS A 157 -48.96 -28.82 10.08
CA LYS A 157 -48.96 -28.94 11.55
C LYS A 157 -50.21 -28.31 12.16
N ARG A 158 -50.53 -27.06 11.78
CA ARG A 158 -51.69 -26.31 12.29
C ARG A 158 -53.00 -27.03 11.99
N LEU A 159 -53.15 -27.56 10.77
CA LEU A 159 -54.32 -28.33 10.36
C LEU A 159 -54.45 -29.63 11.15
N TYR A 160 -53.37 -30.38 11.30
CA TYR A 160 -53.34 -31.60 12.12
C TYR A 160 -53.73 -31.31 13.57
N GLU A 161 -53.12 -30.30 14.20
CA GLU A 161 -53.45 -29.88 15.57
C GLU A 161 -54.91 -29.45 15.72
N GLN A 162 -55.46 -28.75 14.71
CA GLN A 162 -56.88 -28.41 14.69
C GLN A 162 -57.77 -29.65 14.66
N ARG A 163 -57.43 -30.65 13.83
CA ARG A 163 -58.20 -31.91 13.78
C ARG A 163 -58.12 -32.71 15.07
N CYS A 164 -56.99 -32.67 15.78
CA CYS A 164 -56.90 -33.24 17.12
C CYS A 164 -57.91 -32.57 18.07
N ARG A 165 -57.95 -31.23 18.10
CA ARG A 165 -58.89 -30.48 18.93
C ARG A 165 -60.35 -30.76 18.57
N ASP A 166 -60.70 -30.73 17.28
CA ASP A 166 -62.06 -31.01 16.80
C ASP A 166 -62.54 -32.41 17.24
N LYS A 167 -61.64 -33.41 17.22
CA LYS A 167 -61.93 -34.76 17.69
C LYS A 167 -62.20 -34.79 19.19
N ASP A 168 -61.34 -34.17 19.99
CA ASP A 168 -61.47 -34.17 21.45
C ASP A 168 -62.74 -33.44 21.91
N GLU A 169 -63.10 -32.33 21.24
CA GLU A 169 -64.35 -31.60 21.48
C GLU A 169 -65.58 -32.44 21.09
N ALA A 170 -65.55 -33.13 19.95
CA ALA A 170 -66.65 -34.02 19.55
C ALA A 170 -66.82 -35.23 20.49
N GLU A 171 -65.72 -35.78 21.02
CA GLU A 171 -65.75 -36.85 22.03
C GLU A 171 -66.36 -36.37 23.35
N GLN A 172 -66.08 -35.13 23.77
CA GLN A 172 -66.66 -34.51 24.97
C GLN A 172 -68.15 -34.15 24.78
N ALA A 173 -68.55 -33.65 23.61
CA ALA A 173 -69.91 -33.18 23.36
C ALA A 173 -70.96 -34.29 23.23
N VAL A 174 -70.58 -35.51 22.82
CA VAL A 174 -71.54 -36.55 22.42
C VAL A 174 -71.66 -37.72 23.40
N HIS A 175 -70.82 -37.84 24.44
CA HIS A 175 -70.81 -38.92 25.45
C HIS A 175 -70.87 -40.39 24.96
N ARG A 176 -70.99 -40.68 23.66
CA ARG A 176 -70.66 -41.93 22.93
C ARG A 176 -71.08 -41.83 21.45
N ASN A 177 -70.14 -42.13 20.55
CA ASN A 177 -70.34 -42.71 19.21
C ASN A 177 -71.30 -42.01 18.21
N ALA A 178 -70.94 -40.83 17.72
CA ALA A 178 -71.41 -40.36 16.40
C ALA A 178 -70.21 -40.22 15.43
N ASN A 179 -70.20 -41.00 14.35
CA ASN A 179 -69.24 -40.94 13.23
C ASN A 179 -67.72 -41.00 13.55
N LEU A 180 -67.32 -41.83 14.54
CA LEU A 180 -65.91 -42.07 14.87
C LEU A 180 -65.05 -42.50 13.67
N VAL A 181 -65.59 -43.30 12.75
CA VAL A 181 -64.84 -43.83 11.60
C VAL A 181 -64.39 -42.71 10.67
N THR A 182 -65.31 -41.79 10.35
CA THR A 182 -65.05 -40.66 9.45
C THR A 182 -64.06 -39.67 10.07
N GLN A 183 -64.21 -39.31 11.35
CA GLN A 183 -63.26 -38.43 12.04
C GLN A 183 -61.87 -39.06 12.18
N LYS A 184 -61.79 -40.36 12.52
CA LYS A 184 -60.50 -41.09 12.57
C LYS A 184 -59.81 -41.11 11.21
N GLN A 185 -60.55 -41.29 10.12
CA GLN A 185 -59.99 -41.30 8.77
C GLN A 185 -59.42 -39.92 8.40
N PHE A 186 -60.15 -38.83 8.66
CA PHE A 186 -59.67 -37.47 8.39
C PHE A 186 -58.43 -37.11 9.23
N LEU A 187 -58.44 -37.43 10.53
CA LEU A 187 -57.28 -37.22 11.40
C LEU A 187 -56.06 -38.02 10.93
N PHE A 188 -56.26 -39.27 10.51
CA PHE A 188 -55.18 -40.10 9.97
C PHE A 188 -54.59 -39.52 8.68
N ASN A 189 -55.43 -38.97 7.80
CA ASN A 189 -54.98 -38.31 6.57
C ASN A 189 -54.14 -37.06 6.86
N GLU A 190 -54.58 -36.19 7.77
CA GLU A 190 -53.82 -34.99 8.17
C GLU A 190 -52.51 -35.35 8.89
N TYR A 191 -52.53 -36.37 9.76
CA TYR A 191 -51.32 -36.90 10.39
C TYR A 191 -50.29 -37.40 9.36
N ARG A 192 -50.73 -38.21 8.40
CA ARG A 192 -49.88 -38.70 7.30
C ARG A 192 -49.30 -37.56 6.48
N SER A 193 -50.14 -36.57 6.14
CA SER A 193 -49.71 -35.36 5.41
C SER A 193 -48.66 -34.58 6.20
N TYR A 194 -48.89 -34.32 7.49
CA TYR A 194 -47.93 -33.63 8.33
C TYR A 194 -46.60 -34.40 8.44
N GLN A 195 -46.63 -35.71 8.69
CA GLN A 195 -45.43 -36.55 8.74
C GLN A 195 -44.63 -36.50 7.43
N GLN A 196 -45.31 -36.55 6.28
CA GLN A 196 -44.66 -36.47 4.97
C GLN A 196 -44.01 -35.10 4.75
N ASN A 197 -44.68 -34.01 5.15
CA ASN A 197 -44.12 -32.66 5.06
C ASN A 197 -42.89 -32.50 5.97
N VAL A 198 -42.93 -33.00 7.21
CA VAL A 198 -41.76 -33.02 8.12
C VAL A 198 -40.59 -33.79 7.51
N THR A 199 -40.84 -34.98 6.96
CA THR A 199 -39.79 -35.78 6.31
C THR A 199 -39.19 -35.08 5.08
N THR A 200 -40.01 -34.34 4.34
CA THR A 200 -39.56 -33.57 3.18
C THR A 200 -38.75 -32.35 3.60
N LEU A 201 -39.20 -31.64 4.63
CA LEU A 201 -38.51 -30.49 5.20
C LEU A 201 -37.13 -30.88 5.74
N GLU A 202 -37.01 -32.03 6.40
CA GLU A 202 -35.73 -32.55 6.90
C GLU A 202 -34.71 -32.71 5.77
N LYS A 203 -35.10 -33.36 4.67
CA LYS A 203 -34.23 -33.54 3.49
C LYS A 203 -33.79 -32.20 2.90
N ILE A 204 -34.69 -31.22 2.86
CA ILE A 204 -34.40 -29.89 2.34
C ILE A 204 -33.49 -29.11 3.30
N ARG A 205 -33.62 -29.30 4.62
CA ARG A 205 -32.66 -28.75 5.60
C ARG A 205 -31.28 -29.33 5.38
N GLU A 206 -31.15 -30.66 5.24
CA GLU A 206 -29.87 -31.32 5.00
C GLU A 206 -29.21 -30.84 3.70
N GLU A 207 -29.99 -30.72 2.62
CA GLU A 207 -29.53 -30.17 1.35
C GLU A 207 -29.07 -28.71 1.50
N TRP A 208 -29.86 -27.87 2.15
CA TRP A 208 -29.49 -26.48 2.41
C TRP A 208 -28.21 -26.39 3.24
N GLN A 209 -28.10 -27.16 4.32
CA GLN A 209 -26.93 -27.12 5.20
C GLN A 209 -25.67 -27.53 4.43
N LYS A 210 -25.76 -28.57 3.59
CA LYS A 210 -24.66 -29.03 2.75
C LYS A 210 -24.21 -27.96 1.76
N GLU A 211 -25.12 -27.34 1.03
CA GLU A 211 -24.76 -26.31 0.04
C GLU A 211 -24.31 -25.00 0.70
N HIS A 212 -24.87 -24.65 1.85
CA HIS A 212 -24.45 -23.48 2.62
C HIS A 212 -23.02 -23.64 3.16
N ILE A 213 -22.64 -24.82 3.66
CA ILE A 213 -21.25 -25.10 4.07
C ILE A 213 -20.30 -24.93 2.88
N LYS A 214 -20.62 -25.53 1.72
CA LYS A 214 -19.79 -25.38 0.52
C LYS A 214 -19.66 -23.92 0.06
N ALA A 215 -20.74 -23.15 0.14
CA ALA A 215 -20.71 -21.72 -0.19
C ALA A 215 -19.79 -20.97 0.79
N CYS A 216 -19.87 -21.25 2.10
CA CYS A 216 -18.99 -20.65 3.10
C CYS A 216 -17.52 -20.98 2.85
N GLU A 217 -17.18 -22.25 2.58
CA GLU A 217 -15.81 -22.68 2.27
C GLU A 217 -15.26 -21.97 1.02
N PHE A 218 -16.11 -21.79 0.00
CA PHE A 218 -15.75 -21.04 -1.20
C PHE A 218 -15.49 -19.57 -0.88
N PHE A 219 -16.40 -18.90 -0.17
CA PHE A 219 -16.26 -17.50 0.20
C PHE A 219 -15.04 -17.25 1.10
N GLU A 220 -14.77 -18.15 2.04
CA GLU A 220 -13.59 -18.11 2.90
C GLU A 220 -12.30 -18.20 2.07
N THR A 221 -12.27 -19.10 1.09
CA THR A 221 -11.11 -19.24 0.18
C THR A 221 -10.90 -17.96 -0.63
N GLN A 222 -11.96 -17.42 -1.24
CA GLN A 222 -11.91 -16.18 -2.00
C GLN A 222 -11.42 -15.00 -1.15
N GLU A 223 -11.90 -14.88 0.09
CA GLU A 223 -11.51 -13.78 0.98
C GLU A 223 -10.05 -13.93 1.46
N CYS A 224 -9.59 -15.16 1.74
CA CYS A 224 -8.19 -15.42 2.05
C CYS A 224 -7.27 -15.02 0.89
N GLU A 225 -7.62 -15.42 -0.34
CA GLU A 225 -6.86 -15.07 -1.54
C GLU A 225 -6.83 -13.55 -1.75
N ARG A 226 -7.98 -12.88 -1.60
CA ARG A 226 -8.07 -11.41 -1.69
C ARG A 226 -7.18 -10.71 -0.67
N ILE A 227 -7.26 -11.10 0.60
CA ILE A 227 -6.45 -10.50 1.69
C ILE A 227 -4.97 -10.70 1.39
N ASN A 228 -4.55 -11.92 1.04
CA ASN A 228 -3.16 -12.23 0.74
C ASN A 228 -2.65 -11.38 -0.44
N TYR A 229 -3.45 -11.30 -1.49
CA TYR A 229 -3.11 -10.51 -2.66
C TYR A 229 -2.97 -9.03 -2.29
N PHE A 230 -3.99 -8.44 -1.64
CA PHE A 230 -4.01 -7.02 -1.30
C PHE A 230 -2.82 -6.65 -0.41
N ARG A 231 -2.50 -7.50 0.58
CA ARG A 231 -1.30 -7.37 1.42
C ARG A 231 -0.02 -7.36 0.58
N ASN A 232 0.13 -8.30 -0.37
CA ASN A 232 1.33 -8.39 -1.20
C ASN A 232 1.48 -7.19 -2.16
N ALA A 233 0.37 -6.69 -2.69
CA ALA A 233 0.36 -5.50 -3.54
C ALA A 233 0.78 -4.25 -2.76
N LEU A 234 0.25 -4.06 -1.55
CA LEU A 234 0.65 -3.00 -0.64
C LEU A 234 2.13 -3.11 -0.27
N TRP A 235 2.57 -4.30 0.11
CA TRP A 235 3.96 -4.60 0.44
C TRP A 235 4.92 -4.18 -0.69
N LEU A 236 4.60 -4.57 -1.93
CA LEU A 236 5.37 -4.22 -3.10
C LEU A 236 5.40 -2.70 -3.34
N HIS A 237 4.25 -2.02 -3.19
CA HIS A 237 4.17 -0.57 -3.36
C HIS A 237 5.03 0.18 -2.34
N VAL A 238 4.92 -0.13 -1.04
CA VAL A 238 5.68 0.58 0.00
C VAL A 238 7.18 0.29 -0.07
N ASN A 239 7.57 -0.90 -0.52
CA ASN A 239 8.97 -1.21 -0.78
C ASN A 239 9.53 -0.41 -1.95
N GLN A 240 8.75 -0.23 -3.02
CA GLN A 240 9.15 0.62 -4.13
C GLN A 240 9.37 2.07 -3.67
N LEU A 241 8.43 2.64 -2.90
CA LEU A 241 8.58 3.99 -2.33
C LEU A 241 9.84 4.12 -1.45
N SER A 242 10.16 3.08 -0.68
CA SER A 242 11.37 3.05 0.14
C SER A 242 12.63 3.02 -0.73
N GLN A 243 12.61 2.25 -1.82
CA GLN A 243 13.72 2.19 -2.77
C GLN A 243 13.94 3.52 -3.48
N ASP A 244 12.86 4.23 -3.84
CA ASP A 244 12.94 5.55 -4.48
C ASP A 244 13.59 6.59 -3.53
N CYS A 245 13.33 6.50 -2.22
CA CYS A 245 13.99 7.35 -1.22
C CYS A 245 15.50 7.11 -1.18
N VAL A 246 15.94 5.85 -1.25
CA VAL A 246 17.36 5.49 -1.27
C VAL A 246 18.04 5.99 -2.54
N GLN A 247 17.39 5.86 -3.69
CA GLN A 247 17.93 6.39 -4.95
C GLN A 247 18.06 7.92 -4.90
N ASN A 248 17.09 8.62 -4.33
CA ASN A 248 17.16 10.07 -4.16
C ASN A 248 18.32 10.48 -3.23
N ASP A 249 18.52 9.77 -2.11
CA ASP A 249 19.66 9.98 -1.20
C ASP A 249 21.00 9.83 -1.94
N GLU A 250 21.15 8.80 -2.77
CA GLU A 250 22.35 8.58 -3.59
C GLU A 250 22.59 9.74 -4.58
N LYS A 251 21.54 10.31 -5.18
CA LYS A 251 21.67 11.48 -6.05
C LYS A 251 22.09 12.74 -5.31
N TYR A 252 21.59 12.98 -4.11
CA TYR A 252 22.06 14.11 -3.30
C TYR A 252 23.52 13.94 -2.86
N GLU A 253 23.97 12.71 -2.61
CA GLU A 253 25.36 12.41 -2.31
C GLU A 253 26.30 12.68 -3.51
N GLU A 254 25.88 12.38 -4.74
CA GLU A 254 26.64 12.73 -5.95
C GLU A 254 26.89 14.24 -6.04
N ILE A 255 25.87 15.06 -5.73
CA ILE A 255 25.99 16.52 -5.71
C ILE A 255 26.96 16.98 -4.62
N ARG A 256 26.86 16.42 -3.42
CA ARG A 256 27.74 16.76 -2.29
C ARG A 256 29.21 16.51 -2.64
N LYS A 257 29.52 15.34 -3.21
CA LYS A 257 30.87 15.00 -3.69
C LYS A 257 31.37 15.95 -4.78
N SER A 258 30.49 16.38 -5.68
CA SER A 258 30.86 17.39 -6.70
C SER A 258 31.24 18.72 -6.06
N LEU A 259 30.53 19.14 -4.99
CA LEU A 259 30.81 20.39 -4.29
C LEU A 259 32.12 20.34 -3.50
N GLU A 260 32.51 19.17 -2.98
CA GLU A 260 33.80 18.96 -2.29
C GLU A 260 35.01 19.21 -3.22
N MET A 261 34.82 19.09 -4.54
CA MET A 261 35.87 19.36 -5.53
C MET A 261 36.03 20.85 -5.88
N CYS A 262 35.14 21.71 -5.37
CA CYS A 262 35.20 23.16 -5.61
C CYS A 262 36.41 23.78 -4.91
N SER A 263 37.23 24.53 -5.67
CA SER A 263 38.39 25.24 -5.13
C SER A 263 38.32 26.73 -5.48
N ILE A 264 38.13 27.55 -4.45
CA ILE A 264 38.05 29.01 -4.57
C ILE A 264 39.35 29.57 -5.16
N GLU A 265 40.50 29.06 -4.72
CA GLU A 265 41.82 29.48 -5.21
C GLU A 265 41.95 29.25 -6.73
N LYS A 266 41.61 28.04 -7.21
CA LYS A 266 41.66 27.73 -8.65
C LYS A 266 40.71 28.60 -9.46
N ASP A 267 39.54 28.94 -8.92
CA ASP A 267 38.57 29.80 -9.59
C ASP A 267 39.05 31.26 -9.69
N ILE A 268 39.64 31.78 -8.62
CA ILE A 268 40.26 33.12 -8.61
C ILE A 268 41.44 33.16 -9.59
N ASP A 269 42.32 32.16 -9.54
CA ASP A 269 43.47 32.06 -10.46
C ASP A 269 43.01 31.99 -11.91
N PHE A 270 41.96 31.20 -12.20
CA PHE A 270 41.37 31.12 -13.53
C PHE A 270 40.88 32.51 -13.98
N PHE A 271 40.11 33.22 -13.15
CA PHE A 271 39.63 34.56 -13.45
C PHE A 271 40.77 35.56 -13.69
N VAL A 272 41.76 35.61 -12.79
CA VAL A 272 42.91 36.52 -12.91
C VAL A 272 43.70 36.19 -14.18
N SER A 273 43.91 34.91 -14.50
CA SER A 273 44.61 34.50 -15.72
C SER A 273 43.90 34.98 -16.99
N LEU A 274 42.56 34.95 -16.98
CA LEU A 274 41.71 35.32 -18.11
C LEU A 274 41.52 36.83 -18.28
N ARG A 275 41.60 37.61 -17.19
CA ARG A 275 41.25 39.05 -17.16
C ARG A 275 42.38 39.99 -16.74
N LYS A 276 43.58 39.49 -16.41
CA LYS A 276 44.72 40.36 -16.04
C LYS A 276 45.03 41.39 -17.13
N THR A 277 45.28 42.63 -16.71
CA THR A 277 45.58 43.78 -17.59
C THR A 277 47.06 44.15 -17.62
N GLY A 278 47.87 43.51 -16.79
CA GLY A 278 49.31 43.72 -16.69
C GLY A 278 49.88 43.02 -15.46
N SER A 279 51.19 42.80 -15.44
CA SER A 279 51.92 42.19 -14.30
C SER A 279 52.82 43.18 -13.56
N LEU A 280 52.87 44.43 -14.03
CA LEU A 280 53.72 45.47 -13.49
C LEU A 280 52.85 46.63 -13.02
N ALA A 281 53.11 47.10 -11.81
CA ALA A 281 52.56 48.36 -11.34
C ALA A 281 53.10 49.52 -12.21
N PRO A 282 52.31 50.60 -12.40
CA PRO A 282 52.79 51.81 -13.05
C PRO A 282 54.09 52.31 -12.40
N ALA A 283 55.04 52.75 -13.22
CA ALA A 283 56.30 53.29 -12.71
C ALA A 283 56.06 54.58 -11.91
N PRO A 284 56.76 54.78 -10.77
CA PRO A 284 56.71 56.05 -10.06
C PRO A 284 57.14 57.21 -10.96
N VAL A 285 56.40 58.31 -10.93
CA VAL A 285 56.80 59.53 -11.66
C VAL A 285 57.96 60.17 -10.91
N VAL A 286 59.14 60.15 -11.52
CA VAL A 286 60.35 60.81 -10.99
C VAL A 286 60.52 62.17 -11.63
N TYR A 287 61.03 63.15 -10.86
CA TYR A 287 61.36 64.47 -11.38
C TYR A 287 62.49 64.36 -12.42
N GLU A 288 62.23 64.86 -13.63
CA GLU A 288 63.20 64.94 -14.70
C GLU A 288 63.62 66.39 -14.93
N ASN A 289 64.90 66.68 -14.78
CA ASN A 289 65.46 67.99 -15.09
C ASN A 289 65.71 68.10 -16.61
N TYR A 290 65.13 69.12 -17.25
CA TYR A 290 65.17 69.37 -18.71
C TYR A 290 66.59 69.33 -19.33
N TYR A 291 67.64 69.65 -18.57
CA TYR A 291 69.01 69.72 -19.08
C TYR A 291 69.82 68.42 -18.89
N ASN A 292 69.35 67.45 -18.09
CA ASN A 292 70.07 66.21 -17.79
C ASN A 292 69.73 65.03 -18.72
N THR A 293 68.68 65.12 -19.53
CA THR A 293 68.25 64.05 -20.46
C THR A 293 69.25 63.72 -21.57
N GLN A 294 70.27 64.56 -21.79
CA GLN A 294 71.32 64.31 -22.78
C GLN A 294 72.56 63.58 -22.23
N ARG A 295 72.67 63.35 -20.91
CA ARG A 295 73.83 62.67 -20.30
C ARG A 295 73.37 61.61 -19.30
N ASN A 296 73.29 60.37 -19.80
CA ASN A 296 73.17 59.10 -19.08
C ASN A 296 71.76 58.72 -18.57
N ALA A 297 71.11 57.81 -19.31
CA ALA A 297 69.98 57.02 -18.81
C ALA A 297 70.52 55.72 -18.19
N THR A 298 70.41 55.57 -16.86
CA THR A 298 70.59 54.26 -16.21
C THR A 298 69.33 53.95 -15.41
N PRO A 299 68.57 52.88 -15.74
CA PRO A 299 67.31 52.61 -15.08
C PRO A 299 67.54 51.92 -13.73
N VAL A 300 67.20 52.59 -12.63
CA VAL A 300 67.13 51.96 -11.30
C VAL A 300 65.76 51.30 -11.15
N ARG A 301 65.69 49.99 -11.35
CA ARG A 301 64.46 49.20 -11.15
C ARG A 301 64.43 48.69 -9.69
N ARG A 302 63.54 49.23 -8.85
CA ARG A 302 63.21 48.62 -7.55
C ARG A 302 61.87 47.90 -7.68
N THR A 303 61.89 46.58 -7.52
CA THR A 303 60.70 45.73 -7.47
C THR A 303 60.28 45.57 -6.01
N LEU A 304 59.09 46.05 -5.64
CA LEU A 304 58.46 45.71 -4.36
C LEU A 304 57.35 44.69 -4.66
N THR A 305 57.48 43.49 -4.11
CA THR A 305 56.46 42.43 -4.15
C THR A 305 55.59 42.54 -2.89
N TYR A 306 54.28 42.70 -3.05
CA TYR A 306 53.31 42.56 -1.96
C TYR A 306 52.54 41.25 -2.14
N THR A 307 52.52 40.43 -1.09
CA THR A 307 51.72 39.20 -1.01
C THR A 307 50.43 39.51 -0.26
N ILE A 308 49.28 39.29 -0.89
CA ILE A 308 47.98 39.38 -0.22
C ILE A 308 47.68 37.98 0.33
N ALA A 309 47.53 37.85 1.65
CA ALA A 309 47.10 36.61 2.29
C ALA A 309 45.56 36.50 2.20
N ILE A 310 45.07 35.40 1.65
CA ILE A 310 43.64 35.04 1.67
C ILE A 310 43.47 34.04 2.83
N ALA A 311 42.49 34.29 3.70
CA ALA A 311 42.16 33.41 4.82
C ALA A 311 41.34 32.21 4.32
N ASP A 312 41.77 30.99 4.69
CA ASP A 312 41.01 29.76 4.49
C ASP A 312 39.82 29.71 5.45
N ASP A 313 38.63 30.06 4.97
CA ASP A 313 37.38 29.73 5.66
C ASP A 313 36.98 28.30 5.29
N ALA A 314 37.40 27.35 6.12
CA ALA A 314 36.95 25.96 6.01
C ALA A 314 35.44 25.87 6.29
N LEU A 315 34.69 25.26 5.35
CA LEU A 315 33.28 24.92 5.55
C LEU A 315 33.09 24.07 6.82
N PRO A 316 32.05 24.30 7.64
CA PRO A 316 31.84 23.57 8.88
C PRO A 316 31.59 22.07 8.62
N GLN A 317 32.50 21.24 9.10
CA GLN A 317 32.48 19.76 9.02
C GLN A 317 31.37 19.08 9.87
N ASN A 318 30.35 19.79 10.36
CA ASN A 318 29.38 19.22 11.29
C ASN A 318 27.93 19.33 10.79
N SER A 319 27.53 18.38 9.94
CA SER A 319 26.10 18.01 9.78
C SER A 319 25.87 16.50 9.59
N HIS A 320 26.93 15.68 9.65
CA HIS A 320 26.89 14.24 9.41
C HIS A 320 26.04 13.43 10.41
N ASN A 321 25.60 14.00 11.53
CA ASN A 321 24.99 13.25 12.63
C ASN A 321 23.50 13.53 12.93
N LEU A 322 22.84 14.49 12.27
CA LEU A 322 21.42 14.76 12.59
C LEU A 322 20.44 13.89 11.78
N LEU A 323 20.65 13.68 10.48
CA LEU A 323 19.69 13.00 9.61
C LEU A 323 19.64 11.48 9.78
N LEU A 324 20.77 10.83 10.06
CA LEU A 324 20.84 9.40 10.39
C LEU A 324 20.12 9.07 11.70
N SER A 325 20.03 10.01 12.64
CA SER A 325 19.41 9.77 13.95
C SER A 325 17.88 9.82 13.93
N VAL A 326 17.28 10.60 13.03
CA VAL A 326 15.82 10.75 12.94
C VAL A 326 15.22 9.61 12.12
N TYR A 327 15.80 9.28 10.95
CA TYR A 327 15.31 8.18 10.12
C TYR A 327 15.66 6.80 10.68
N GLY A 328 16.84 6.62 11.27
CA GLY A 328 17.21 5.38 11.94
C GLY A 328 16.29 5.06 13.12
N ARG A 329 15.89 6.05 13.93
CA ARG A 329 15.02 5.83 15.09
C ARG A 329 13.55 5.66 14.73
N LEU A 330 13.03 6.33 13.69
CA LEU A 330 11.64 6.14 13.25
C LEU A 330 11.42 4.77 12.60
N VAL A 331 12.40 4.29 11.82
CA VAL A 331 12.30 2.96 11.19
C VAL A 331 12.58 1.84 12.17
N LEU A 332 13.54 1.99 13.10
CA LEU A 332 13.80 0.98 14.14
C LEU A 332 12.73 0.93 15.23
N GLY A 333 12.21 2.08 15.67
CA GLY A 333 11.20 2.14 16.75
C GLY A 333 9.86 1.51 16.37
N VAL A 334 9.43 1.68 15.11
CA VAL A 334 8.19 1.06 14.60
C VAL A 334 8.36 -0.44 14.34
N LEU A 335 9.59 -0.92 14.11
CA LEU A 335 9.88 -2.35 13.93
C LEU A 335 10.03 -3.10 15.27
N GLU A 336 10.62 -2.48 16.30
CA GLU A 336 10.77 -3.14 17.61
C GLU A 336 9.45 -3.25 18.39
N GLU A 337 8.56 -2.26 18.33
CA GLU A 337 7.24 -2.35 18.98
C GLU A 337 6.32 -3.39 18.33
N ASN A 338 6.41 -3.60 17.02
CA ASN A 338 5.58 -4.58 16.31
C ASN A 338 6.10 -6.02 16.41
N ILE A 339 7.41 -6.21 16.60
CA ILE A 339 7.98 -7.55 16.88
C ILE A 339 7.67 -7.98 18.32
N SER A 340 7.67 -7.06 19.28
CA SER A 340 7.35 -7.39 20.69
C SER A 340 5.87 -7.66 20.96
N HIS A 341 4.97 -7.27 20.05
CA HIS A 341 3.54 -7.58 20.12
C HIS A 341 3.12 -8.81 19.30
N ALA A 342 4.03 -9.38 18.51
CA ALA A 342 3.81 -10.56 17.67
C ALA A 342 4.60 -11.81 18.10
N MET A 343 5.37 -11.72 19.19
CA MET A 343 5.87 -12.86 19.99
C MET A 343 4.97 -13.06 21.20
#